data_AF-A0A7W0CA65-F1
#
_entry.id   AF-A0A7W0CA65-F1
#
_cell.length_a   1.000
_cell.length_b   1.000
_cell.length_c   1.000
_cell.angle_alpha   90.00
_cell.angle_beta   90.00
_cell.angle_gamma   90.00
#
_symmetry.space_group_name_H-M   'P 1'
#
loop_
_entity.id
_entity.type
_entity.pdbx_description
1 polymer ?
#
loop_
_entity_poly.entity_id
_entity_poly.type
_entity_poly.pdbx_seq_one_letter_code
_entity_poly.pdbx_strand_id
1 'polypeptide(L)'
;MKEQLYKKELRNTVLFVLILLPLGHFAQFFKLFPSLQGGSMWGFPVHYIVPILVGWFGLLILAIIMAVVLNKFDDEMDAYTSSLEDKNSGDTV
;
A
#
# COMPACT_ATOMS: atom_id res chain seq x y z
N MET A 1 -8.39 21.07 -8.03
CA MET A 1 -8.61 19.62 -8.20
C MET A 1 -7.38 18.91 -8.74
N LYS A 2 -6.86 19.20 -9.94
CA LYS A 2 -5.65 18.54 -10.50
C LYS A 2 -4.48 18.42 -9.51
N GLU A 3 -4.09 19.52 -8.86
CA GLU A 3 -2.97 19.52 -7.90
C GLU A 3 -3.26 18.65 -6.66
N GLN A 4 -4.52 18.55 -6.24
CA GLN A 4 -4.93 17.72 -5.10
C GLN A 4 -4.89 16.22 -5.45
N LEU A 5 -5.32 15.85 -6.66
CA LEU A 5 -5.19 14.47 -7.15
C LEU A 5 -3.72 14.07 -7.26
N TYR A 6 -2.87 14.93 -7.82
CA TYR A 6 -1.44 14.66 -7.90
C TYR A 6 -0.78 14.48 -6.52
N LYS A 7 -1.10 15.35 -5.55
CA LYS A 7 -0.62 15.20 -4.16
C LYS A 7 -1.14 13.91 -3.53
N LYS A 8 -2.35 13.49 -3.85
CA LYS A 8 -2.96 12.25 -3.34
C LYS A 8 -2.28 11.01 -3.91
N GLU A 9 -1.99 10.99 -5.21
CA GLU A 9 -1.20 9.94 -5.86
C GLU A 9 0.17 9.81 -5.20
N LEU A 10 0.92 10.92 -5.13
CA LEU A 10 2.25 10.95 -4.55
C LEU A 10 2.25 10.45 -3.10
N ARG A 11 1.29 10.92 -2.29
CA ARG A 11 1.14 10.49 -0.90
C ARG A 11 0.87 8.98 -0.81
N ASN A 12 -0.05 8.47 -1.62
CA ASN A 12 -0.40 7.04 -1.61
C ASN A 12 0.80 6.18 -2.04
N THR A 13 1.50 6.58 -3.10
CA THR A 13 2.69 5.86 -3.60
C THR A 13 3.81 5.84 -2.55
N VAL A 14 4.15 6.99 -1.97
CA VAL A 14 5.18 7.07 -0.91
C VAL A 14 4.78 6.22 0.30
N LEU A 15 3.51 6.30 0.72
CA LEU A 15 3.00 5.50 1.82
C LEU A 15 3.12 4.00 1.54
N PHE A 16 2.71 3.53 0.36
CA PHE A 16 2.79 2.12 0.01
C PHE A 16 4.23 1.62 -0.09
N VAL A 17 5.15 2.41 -0.64
CA VAL A 17 6.59 2.06 -0.65
C VAL A 17 7.13 1.92 0.77
N LEU A 18 6.83 2.88 1.64
CA LEU A 18 7.27 2.86 3.05
C LEU A 18 6.70 1.67 3.84
N ILE A 19 5.53 1.16 3.45
CA ILE A 19 4.90 0.01 4.10
C ILE A 19 5.39 -1.31 3.49
N LEU A 20 5.45 -1.42 2.16
CA LEU A 20 5.84 -2.64 1.44
C LEU A 20 7.28 -3.02 1.71
N LEU A 21 8.17 -2.03 1.82
CA LEU A 21 9.60 -2.27 2.02
C LEU A 21 9.90 -3.03 3.33
N PRO A 22 9.41 -2.60 4.52
CA PRO A 22 9.59 -3.37 5.75
C PRO A 22 8.77 -4.67 5.78
N LEU A 23 7.59 -4.73 5.15
CA LEU A 23 6.80 -5.97 5.09
C LEU A 23 7.45 -7.06 4.23
N GLY A 24 7.99 -6.70 3.08
CA GLY A 24 8.72 -7.63 2.20
C GLY A 24 10.05 -8.09 2.79
N HIS A 25 10.65 -7.27 3.65
CA HIS A 25 11.94 -7.55 4.29
C HIS A 25 11.82 -7.85 5.79
N PHE A 26 10.63 -8.30 6.25
CA PHE A 26 10.32 -8.40 7.67
C PHE A 26 11.29 -9.29 8.45
N ALA A 27 11.86 -10.32 7.82
CA ALA A 27 12.89 -11.17 8.43
C ALA A 27 14.15 -10.40 8.86
N GLN A 28 14.50 -9.29 8.20
CA GLN A 28 15.66 -8.47 8.57
C GLN A 28 15.48 -7.78 9.92
N PHE A 29 14.24 -7.54 10.39
CA PHE A 29 14.00 -6.98 11.72
C PHE A 29 14.53 -7.91 12.81
N PHE A 30 14.43 -9.22 12.66
CA PHE A 30 14.98 -10.18 13.63
C PHE A 30 16.51 -10.19 13.64
N LYS A 31 17.17 -9.78 12.55
CA LYS A 31 18.63 -9.58 12.52
C LYS A 31 19.04 -8.26 13.17
N LEU A 32 18.27 -7.19 12.94
CA LEU A 32 18.51 -5.88 13.53
C LEU A 32 18.27 -5.87 15.04
N PHE A 33 17.33 -6.68 15.53
CA PHE A 33 16.99 -6.80 16.95
C PHE A 33 17.13 -8.26 17.42
N PRO A 34 18.35 -8.72 17.74
CA PRO A 34 18.61 -10.11 18.16
C PRO A 34 17.79 -10.57 19.37
N SER A 35 17.38 -9.63 20.25
CA SER A 35 16.52 -9.93 21.39
C SER A 35 15.14 -10.49 20.99
N LEU A 36 14.67 -10.23 19.77
CA LEU A 36 13.41 -10.74 19.24
C LEU A 36 13.51 -12.17 18.69
N GLN A 37 14.73 -12.73 18.57
CA GLN A 37 14.91 -14.09 18.04
C GLN A 37 14.53 -15.18 19.04
N GLY A 38 14.44 -14.83 20.33
CA GLY A 38 14.12 -15.75 21.41
C GLY A 38 12.67 -16.22 21.39
N GLY A 39 12.45 -17.45 21.87
CA GLY A 39 11.13 -18.03 22.05
C GLY A 39 10.65 -18.88 20.87
N SER A 40 9.49 -19.50 21.08
CA SER A 40 8.80 -20.30 20.06
C SER A 40 7.33 -19.90 19.97
N MET A 41 6.78 -19.99 18.76
CA MET A 41 5.36 -19.82 18.48
C MET A 41 4.89 -21.05 17.72
N TRP A 42 3.88 -21.73 18.27
CA TRP A 42 3.35 -22.99 17.74
C TRP A 42 4.42 -24.09 17.50
N GLY A 43 5.44 -24.12 18.35
CA GLY A 43 6.55 -25.07 18.25
C GLY A 43 7.65 -24.70 17.24
N PHE A 44 7.51 -23.58 16.52
CA PHE A 44 8.53 -23.05 15.62
C PHE A 44 9.27 -21.86 16.24
N PRO A 45 10.56 -21.64 15.90
CA PRO A 45 11.24 -20.43 16.33
C PRO A 45 10.57 -19.18 15.75
N VAL A 46 10.35 -18.18 16.62
CA VAL A 46 9.57 -16.97 16.29
C VAL A 46 10.12 -16.23 15.07
N HIS A 47 11.45 -16.15 14.96
CA HIS A 47 12.14 -15.49 13.85
C HIS A 47 12.01 -16.18 12.49
N TYR A 48 11.40 -17.37 12.42
CA TYR A 48 11.01 -18.01 11.16
C TYR A 48 9.50 -17.89 10.91
N ILE A 49 8.67 -18.30 11.88
CA ILE A 49 7.23 -18.39 11.65
C ILE A 49 6.58 -17.02 11.50
N VAL A 50 7.01 -16.01 12.28
CA VAL A 50 6.42 -14.68 12.19
C VAL A 50 6.71 -14.01 10.85
N PRO A 51 7.95 -13.98 10.31
CA PRO A 51 8.19 -13.47 8.96
C PRO A 51 7.41 -14.19 7.86
N ILE A 52 7.19 -15.50 7.97
CA ILE A 52 6.37 -16.24 7.00
C ILE A 52 4.92 -15.75 7.06
N LEU A 53 4.33 -15.68 8.25
CA LEU A 53 2.93 -15.25 8.42
C LEU A 53 2.73 -13.80 7.96
N VAL A 54 3.66 -12.92 8.33
CA VAL A 54 3.63 -11.50 7.94
C VAL A 54 3.88 -11.34 6.43
N GLY A 55 4.85 -12.05 5.87
CA GLY A 55 5.22 -11.98 4.46
C GLY A 55 4.21 -12.63 3.52
N TRP A 56 3.44 -13.62 3.97
CA TRP A 56 2.37 -14.24 3.17
C TRP A 56 1.03 -13.55 3.40
N PHE A 57 0.48 -13.68 4.61
CA PHE A 57 -0.87 -13.20 4.91
C PHE A 57 -0.89 -11.69 5.12
N GLY A 58 0.11 -11.13 5.80
CA GLY A 58 0.22 -9.69 5.95
C GLY A 58 0.37 -8.97 4.60
N LEU A 59 1.22 -9.51 3.72
CA LEU A 59 1.39 -8.96 2.36
C LEU A 59 0.14 -9.12 1.50
N LEU A 60 -0.56 -10.27 1.59
CA LEU A 60 -1.83 -10.49 0.90
C LEU A 60 -2.88 -9.45 1.31
N ILE A 61 -3.07 -9.24 2.62
CA ILE A 61 -4.02 -8.25 3.13
C ILE A 61 -3.65 -6.86 2.66
N LEU A 62 -2.36 -6.49 2.72
CA LEU A 62 -1.90 -5.20 2.24
C LEU A 62 -2.15 -5.01 0.74
N ALA A 63 -1.92 -6.04 -0.07
CA ALA A 63 -2.16 -5.99 -1.51
C ALA A 63 -3.64 -5.75 -1.83
N ILE A 64 -4.55 -6.39 -1.08
CA ILE A 64 -6.00 -6.15 -1.20
C ILE A 64 -6.35 -4.70 -0.86
N ILE A 65 -5.82 -4.18 0.25
CA ILE A 65 -6.04 -2.78 0.65
C ILE A 65 -5.51 -1.83 -0.43
N MET A 66 -4.31 -2.10 -0.95
CA MET A 66 -3.69 -1.30 -2.01
C MET A 66 -4.55 -1.30 -3.28
N ALA A 67 -5.06 -2.45 -3.71
CA ALA A 67 -5.95 -2.55 -4.87
C ALA A 67 -7.21 -1.70 -4.68
N VAL A 68 -7.87 -1.78 -3.51
CA VAL A 68 -9.07 -0.98 -3.23
C VAL A 68 -8.79 0.52 -3.23
N VAL A 69 -7.67 0.94 -2.61
CA VAL A 69 -7.28 2.36 -2.54
C VAL A 69 -6.92 2.91 -3.92
N LEU A 70 -6.21 2.14 -4.74
CA LEU A 70 -5.80 2.55 -6.08
C LEU A 70 -6.99 2.57 -7.04
N ASN A 71 -7.86 1.55 -7.05
CA ASN A 71 -9.06 1.55 -7.87
C ASN A 71 -9.94 2.77 -7.58
N LYS A 72 -10.13 3.11 -6.30
CA LYS A 72 -10.89 4.30 -5.91
C LYS A 72 -10.21 5.60 -6.37
N PHE A 73 -8.88 5.63 -6.40
CA PHE A 73 -8.15 6.79 -6.90
C PHE A 73 -8.31 6.94 -8.42
N ASP A 74 -8.28 5.83 -9.16
CA ASP A 74 -8.52 5.83 -10.60
C ASP A 74 -9.95 6.32 -10.92
N ASP A 75 -10.96 5.84 -10.20
CA ASP A 75 -12.35 6.33 -10.33
C ASP A 75 -12.46 7.85 -10.14
N GLU A 76 -11.72 8.41 -9.17
CA GLU A 76 -11.69 9.85 -8.92
C GLU A 76 -11.00 10.64 -10.04
N MET A 77 -9.98 10.07 -10.68
CA MET A 77 -9.33 10.68 -11.85
C MET A 77 -10.27 10.69 -13.06
N ASP A 78 -10.98 9.59 -13.30
CA ASP A 78 -11.90 9.45 -14.43
C ASP A 78 -13.07 10.43 -14.30
N ALA A 79 -13.63 10.57 -13.09
CA ALA A 79 -14.66 11.55 -12.80
C ALA A 79 -14.16 13.00 -13.00
N TYR A 80 -12.92 13.29 -12.60
CA TYR A 80 -12.34 14.62 -12.83
C TYR A 80 -12.16 14.90 -14.33
N THR A 81 -11.63 13.95 -15.09
CA THR A 81 -11.39 14.09 -16.53
C THR A 81 -12.70 14.29 -17.28
N SER A 82 -13.72 13.48 -16.99
CA SER A 82 -15.06 13.59 -17.56
C SER A 82 -15.68 14.97 -17.30
N SER A 83 -15.50 15.51 -16.09
CA SER A 83 -15.99 16.86 -15.74
C SER A 83 -15.31 18.00 -16.49
N LEU A 84 -14.11 17.78 -17.02
CA LEU A 84 -13.40 18.77 -17.85
C LEU A 84 -13.89 18.72 -19.31
N GLU A 85 -14.20 17.52 -19.83
CA GLU A 85 -14.74 17.34 -21.17
C GLU A 85 -16.14 17.95 -21.31
N ASP A 86 -17.01 17.74 -20.32
CA ASP A 86 -18.35 18.34 -20.29
C ASP A 86 -18.31 19.88 -20.27
N LYS A 87 -17.38 20.47 -19.50
CA LYS A 87 -17.21 21.93 -19.45
C LYS A 87 -16.76 22.51 -20.80
N ASN A 88 -15.80 21.87 -21.46
CA ASN A 88 -15.32 22.34 -22.77
C ASN A 88 -16.39 22.19 -23.87
N SER A 89 -17.31 21.24 -23.73
CA SER A 89 -18.40 21.02 -24.69
C SER A 89 -19.54 22.04 -24.53
N GLY A 90 -19.81 22.49 -23.30
CA GLY A 90 -20.84 23.49 -22.98
C GLY A 90 -20.50 24.94 -23.40
N ASP A 91 -19.23 25.28 -23.56
CA ASP A 91 -18.76 26.62 -23.98
C ASP A 91 -18.83 26.84 -25.50
N THR A 92 -19.27 25.84 -26.28
CA THR A 92 -19.40 25.92 -27.76
C THR A 92 -20.83 26.18 -28.29
N VAL A 93 -21.77 26.55 -27.41
CA VAL A 93 -23.15 26.92 -27.79
C VAL A 93 -23.47 28.37 -27.46
#